data_AF-A0A1M7EBD0-F1
#
_entry.id   AF-A0A1M7EBD0-F1
#
_cell.length_a   1.000
_cell.length_b   1.000
_cell.length_c   1.000
_cell.angle_alpha   90.00
_cell.angle_beta   90.00
_cell.angle_gamma   90.00
#
_symmetry.space_group_name_H-M   'P 1'
#
loop_
_entity.id
_entity.type
_entity.pdbx_description
1 polymer ?
#
loop_
_entity_poly.entity_id
_entity_poly.type
_entity_poly.pdbx_seq_one_letter_code
_entity_poly.pdbx_strand_id
1 'polypeptide(L)'
;MKKYCLHILVLAAIFMASCKKEDNLDKPLVGLGGDTWAKTALDNWLYSTFTQPYNLEVKYRWDGSELDPTKTLVPPDSSRVRPLMEMVNSSWIEPYVSVKGAEFIKRYSPKQYMLVGSVEYNTGGTVKLGEAEGGFRVTLYNVNNFVKSNRANAQQVLKTIHHEFTHILHQTVEIPKEYPLLTGGSYTSDWNNQTLTEALSLGYVSQYSRAAPNEDFAEMVSIMLTQGRGGYETLLRTAGTNLTVIRKKESIVIGYFKQTWGIDFTTLQTKVQKDLNSYSKAPVFSQIGFGKAFSSITITPAQVGGQSDKFNTAWETAKASFQKYSSTAVYALESMNIVFATATTMQLKVNFRATAGANLGTLYTATYTYNVAANATAETYAFAYASADANGTSLAAAAKPLTDYFTGNFAMKYFYGSDAAVEFGGVQKADDATSFTFGILNL
;
A
#
# COMPACT_ATOMS: atom_id res chain seq x y z
N MET A 1 15.14 -69.20 42.07
CA MET A 1 14.41 -68.70 40.88
C MET A 1 13.01 -68.16 41.17
N LYS A 2 12.33 -68.55 42.27
CA LYS A 2 11.00 -68.06 42.66
C LYS A 2 10.90 -66.57 43.12
N LYS A 3 12.03 -65.90 43.39
CA LYS A 3 12.03 -64.50 43.87
C LYS A 3 12.08 -63.44 42.74
N TYR A 4 12.51 -63.81 41.53
CA TYR A 4 12.56 -62.88 40.39
C TYR A 4 11.25 -62.84 39.59
N CYS A 5 10.41 -63.89 39.66
CA CYS A 5 9.10 -63.90 39.01
C CYS A 5 8.11 -62.91 39.64
N LEU A 6 8.21 -62.63 40.95
CA LEU A 6 7.31 -61.69 41.63
C LEU A 6 7.63 -60.23 41.27
N HIS A 7 8.90 -59.91 41.03
CA HIS A 7 9.32 -58.55 40.65
C HIS A 7 9.02 -58.24 39.17
N ILE A 8 9.02 -59.25 38.30
CA ILE A 8 8.60 -59.10 36.90
C ILE A 8 7.07 -58.91 36.78
N LEU A 9 6.29 -59.57 37.65
CA LEU A 9 4.82 -59.43 37.68
C LEU A 9 4.36 -58.06 38.21
N VAL A 10 5.09 -57.47 39.17
CA VAL A 10 4.79 -56.12 39.70
C VAL A 10 5.22 -55.02 38.73
N LEU A 11 6.31 -55.21 37.97
CA LEU A 11 6.75 -54.25 36.95
C LEU A 11 5.84 -54.27 35.71
N ALA A 12 5.26 -55.42 35.34
CA ALA A 12 4.29 -55.53 34.25
C ALA A 12 2.93 -54.87 34.56
N ALA A 13 2.54 -54.79 35.84
CA ALA A 13 1.30 -54.15 36.26
C ALA A 13 1.34 -52.61 36.16
N ILE A 14 2.54 -52.00 36.19
CA ILE A 14 2.70 -50.54 36.10
C ILE A 14 2.62 -50.04 34.65
N PHE A 15 2.87 -50.90 33.65
CA PHE A 15 2.75 -50.55 32.22
C PHE A 15 1.32 -50.63 31.65
N MET A 16 0.35 -51.13 32.41
CA MET A 16 -1.06 -51.17 31.97
C MET A 16 -1.89 -49.97 32.42
N ALA A 17 -1.29 -48.98 33.11
CA ALA A 17 -1.87 -47.66 33.29
C ALA A 17 -1.71 -46.81 32.01
N SER A 18 -2.27 -47.31 30.90
CA SER A 18 -2.54 -46.44 29.76
C SER A 18 -3.65 -45.49 30.20
N CYS A 19 -3.34 -44.20 30.33
CA CYS A 19 -4.35 -43.16 30.37
C CYS A 19 -5.17 -43.26 29.07
N LYS A 20 -6.25 -44.04 29.09
CA LYS A 20 -7.37 -43.82 28.18
C LYS A 20 -7.87 -42.42 28.49
N LYS A 21 -7.44 -41.44 27.68
CA LYS A 21 -8.28 -40.27 27.44
C LYS A 21 -9.52 -40.83 26.76
N GLU A 22 -10.56 -41.13 27.54
CA GLU A 22 -11.89 -41.22 26.98
C GLU A 22 -12.23 -39.81 26.52
N ASP A 23 -12.10 -39.56 25.22
CA ASP A 23 -12.63 -38.35 24.63
C ASP A 23 -14.13 -38.35 24.91
N ASN A 24 -14.57 -37.37 25.70
CA ASN A 24 -15.98 -37.21 26.03
C ASN A 24 -16.75 -36.84 24.75
N LEU A 25 -17.39 -37.84 24.15
CA LEU A 25 -18.18 -37.75 22.92
C LEU A 25 -19.54 -37.07 23.13
N ASP A 26 -19.93 -36.76 24.38
CA ASP A 26 -21.16 -36.02 24.71
C ASP A 26 -21.01 -34.49 24.58
N LYS A 27 -19.88 -34.01 24.04
CA LYS A 27 -19.78 -32.60 23.63
C LYS A 27 -20.68 -32.39 22.42
N PRO A 28 -21.56 -31.37 22.42
CA PRO A 28 -22.29 -31.01 21.21
C PRO A 28 -21.28 -30.80 20.07
N LEU A 29 -21.51 -31.47 18.94
CA LEU A 29 -20.74 -31.30 17.71
C LEU A 29 -21.03 -29.90 17.16
N VAL A 30 -20.32 -28.90 17.69
CA VAL A 30 -20.41 -27.52 17.24
C VAL A 30 -19.66 -27.37 15.91
N GLY A 31 -20.23 -26.62 14.96
CA GLY A 31 -19.57 -26.31 13.70
C GLY A 31 -19.76 -27.32 12.57
N LEU A 32 -20.84 -28.11 12.59
CA LEU A 32 -21.32 -28.91 11.46
C LEU A 32 -22.57 -28.30 10.77
N GLY A 33 -22.86 -27.02 11.07
CA GLY A 33 -24.05 -26.32 10.58
C GLY A 33 -25.29 -26.51 11.46
N GLY A 34 -26.29 -25.63 11.32
CA GLY A 34 -27.56 -25.70 12.06
C GLY A 34 -27.55 -25.10 13.49
N ASP A 35 -26.40 -24.59 13.94
CA ASP A 35 -26.28 -23.91 15.23
C ASP A 35 -27.04 -22.57 15.24
N THR A 36 -27.78 -22.30 16.32
CA THR A 36 -28.42 -21.00 16.55
C THR A 36 -27.62 -20.19 17.56
N TRP A 37 -27.34 -18.93 17.23
CA TRP A 37 -26.53 -18.04 18.04
C TRP A 37 -27.30 -16.79 18.44
N ALA A 38 -27.14 -16.34 19.68
CA ALA A 38 -27.61 -15.02 20.07
C ALA A 38 -26.79 -13.94 19.33
N LYS A 39 -27.47 -12.94 18.75
CA LYS A 39 -26.82 -11.83 18.07
C LYS A 39 -25.97 -11.02 19.05
N THR A 40 -24.72 -10.79 18.68
CA THR A 40 -23.75 -9.99 19.42
C THR A 40 -23.62 -8.58 18.83
N ALA A 41 -22.89 -7.70 19.52
CA ALA A 41 -22.54 -6.39 18.99
C ALA A 41 -21.72 -6.48 17.68
N LEU A 42 -20.88 -7.50 17.54
CA LEU A 42 -20.13 -7.76 16.30
C LEU A 42 -21.08 -8.11 15.15
N ASP A 43 -22.07 -8.98 15.39
CA ASP A 43 -23.05 -9.39 14.37
C ASP A 43 -23.85 -8.18 13.87
N ASN A 44 -24.30 -7.31 14.78
CA ASN A 44 -25.04 -6.09 14.42
C ASN A 44 -24.16 -5.10 13.64
N TRP A 45 -22.88 -4.98 14.00
CA TRP A 45 -21.94 -4.12 13.28
C TRP A 45 -21.65 -4.66 11.87
N LEU A 46 -21.42 -5.97 11.71
CA LEU A 46 -21.22 -6.58 10.40
C LEU A 46 -22.45 -6.41 9.50
N TYR A 47 -23.65 -6.62 10.07
CA TYR A 47 -24.90 -6.44 9.33
C TYR A 47 -25.09 -5.00 8.84
N SER A 48 -24.93 -4.01 9.72
CA SER A 48 -25.12 -2.59 9.38
C SER A 48 -24.03 -2.02 8.48
N THR A 49 -22.79 -2.53 8.58
CA THR A 49 -21.64 -2.04 7.81
C THR A 49 -21.54 -2.69 6.44
N PHE A 50 -21.92 -3.96 6.30
CA PHE A 50 -21.71 -4.72 5.07
C PHE A 50 -22.99 -5.23 4.43
N THR A 51 -23.81 -5.96 5.21
CA THR A 51 -24.96 -6.68 4.66
C THR A 51 -26.04 -5.72 4.18
N GLN A 52 -26.43 -4.76 5.03
CA GLN A 52 -27.47 -3.80 4.72
C GLN A 52 -27.10 -2.86 3.55
N PRO A 53 -25.91 -2.23 3.50
CA PRO A 53 -25.57 -1.32 2.40
C PRO A 53 -25.18 -2.02 1.10
N TYR A 54 -24.55 -3.21 1.15
CA TYR A 54 -23.88 -3.80 -0.01
C TYR A 54 -24.35 -5.20 -0.38
N ASN A 55 -25.29 -5.81 0.36
CA ASN A 55 -25.68 -7.22 0.21
C ASN A 55 -24.48 -8.18 0.35
N LEU A 56 -23.56 -7.84 1.26
CA LEU A 56 -22.35 -8.60 1.54
C LEU A 56 -22.46 -9.23 2.94
N GLU A 57 -22.47 -10.55 2.99
CA GLU A 57 -22.44 -11.30 4.24
C GLU A 57 -20.99 -11.51 4.70
N VAL A 58 -20.75 -11.37 6.00
CA VAL A 58 -19.46 -11.73 6.62
C VAL A 58 -19.69 -12.89 7.57
N LYS A 59 -19.37 -14.10 7.11
CA LYS A 59 -19.49 -15.34 7.88
C LYS A 59 -18.19 -15.61 8.63
N TYR A 60 -18.23 -15.38 9.95
CA TYR A 60 -17.13 -15.71 10.87
C TYR A 60 -17.51 -16.78 11.90
N ARG A 61 -18.81 -17.10 12.02
CA ARG A 61 -19.26 -18.22 12.83
C ARG A 61 -18.84 -19.50 12.13
N TRP A 62 -18.17 -20.36 12.89
CA TRP A 62 -17.55 -21.56 12.35
C TRP A 62 -18.59 -22.54 11.83
N ASP A 63 -18.37 -22.99 10.59
CA ASP A 63 -19.14 -24.03 9.94
C ASP A 63 -18.18 -24.82 9.05
N GLY A 64 -17.63 -25.89 9.61
CA GLY A 64 -16.64 -26.72 8.91
C GLY A 64 -17.22 -27.47 7.72
N SER A 65 -18.55 -27.59 7.63
CA SER A 65 -19.22 -28.29 6.52
C SER A 65 -19.12 -27.53 5.19
N GLU A 66 -18.87 -26.22 5.24
CA GLU A 66 -18.75 -25.35 4.07
C GLU A 66 -17.31 -25.18 3.57
N LEU A 67 -16.35 -25.84 4.23
CA LEU A 67 -14.92 -25.79 3.94
C LEU A 67 -14.43 -27.16 3.44
N ASP A 68 -13.25 -27.20 2.83
CA ASP A 68 -12.66 -28.45 2.36
C ASP A 68 -12.40 -29.41 3.55
N PRO A 69 -13.11 -30.55 3.63
CA PRO A 69 -13.00 -31.48 4.76
C PRO A 69 -11.65 -32.21 4.78
N THR A 70 -10.85 -32.13 3.72
CA THR A 70 -9.50 -32.69 3.66
C THR A 70 -8.46 -31.79 4.31
N LYS A 71 -8.82 -30.55 4.67
CA LYS A 71 -7.91 -29.57 5.26
C LYS A 71 -8.13 -29.45 6.77
N THR A 72 -7.04 -29.28 7.51
CA THR A 72 -7.08 -28.95 8.93
C THR A 72 -7.22 -27.44 9.10
N LEU A 73 -8.46 -26.97 9.17
CA LEU A 73 -8.79 -25.55 9.34
C LEU A 73 -9.36 -25.30 10.74
N VAL A 74 -9.13 -24.10 11.28
CA VAL A 74 -9.60 -23.73 12.63
C VAL A 74 -10.53 -22.51 12.59
N PRO A 75 -11.46 -22.39 13.57
CA PRO A 75 -12.31 -21.22 13.72
C PRO A 75 -11.53 -19.89 13.80
N PRO A 76 -12.06 -18.80 13.22
CA PRO A 76 -11.49 -17.48 13.43
C PRO A 76 -11.73 -17.00 14.87
N ASP A 77 -10.71 -16.37 15.44
CA ASP A 77 -10.80 -15.63 16.69
C ASP A 77 -11.71 -14.41 16.47
N SER A 78 -12.85 -14.39 17.16
CA SER A 78 -13.84 -13.32 17.03
C SER A 78 -13.27 -11.93 17.36
N SER A 79 -12.23 -11.83 18.19
CA SER A 79 -11.56 -10.57 18.51
C SER A 79 -10.78 -9.99 17.32
N ARG A 80 -10.41 -10.83 16.34
CA ARG A 80 -9.67 -10.45 15.13
C ARG A 80 -10.58 -10.07 13.96
N VAL A 81 -11.84 -10.49 14.00
CA VAL A 81 -12.82 -10.24 12.92
C VAL A 81 -13.04 -8.76 12.70
N ARG A 82 -13.33 -7.98 13.76
CA ARG A 82 -13.60 -6.55 13.60
C ARG A 82 -12.39 -5.78 13.06
N PRO A 83 -11.15 -5.91 13.60
CA PRO A 83 -9.98 -5.24 13.03
C PRO A 83 -9.74 -5.55 11.55
N LEU A 84 -9.93 -6.81 11.13
CA LEU A 84 -9.82 -7.23 9.74
C LEU A 84 -10.89 -6.54 8.89
N MET A 85 -12.14 -6.65 9.30
CA MET A 85 -13.25 -6.12 8.52
C MET A 85 -13.28 -4.59 8.48
N GLU A 86 -12.80 -3.90 9.52
CA GLU A 86 -12.61 -2.44 9.45
C GLU A 86 -11.63 -2.04 8.35
N MET A 87 -10.53 -2.79 8.18
CA MET A 87 -9.57 -2.55 7.10
C MET A 87 -10.19 -2.87 5.73
N VAL A 88 -10.93 -3.97 5.62
CA VAL A 88 -11.67 -4.35 4.41
C VAL A 88 -12.66 -3.25 4.01
N ASN A 89 -13.37 -2.67 4.98
CA ASN A 89 -14.28 -1.55 4.72
C ASN A 89 -13.50 -0.30 4.26
N SER A 90 -12.51 0.15 5.03
CA SER A 90 -11.83 1.42 4.77
C SER A 90 -10.89 1.41 3.57
N SER A 91 -10.26 0.28 3.27
CA SER A 91 -9.19 0.21 2.26
C SER A 91 -9.58 -0.55 1.00
N TRP A 92 -10.77 -1.17 0.96
CA TRP A 92 -11.34 -1.73 -0.25
C TRP A 92 -12.70 -1.10 -0.58
N ILE A 93 -13.71 -1.23 0.29
CA ILE A 93 -15.08 -0.80 -0.05
C ILE A 93 -15.18 0.73 -0.22
N GLU A 94 -14.85 1.50 0.82
CA GLU A 94 -15.00 2.95 0.84
C GLU A 94 -14.26 3.67 -0.31
N PRO A 95 -13.03 3.27 -0.71
CA PRO A 95 -12.37 3.83 -1.88
C PRO A 95 -13.17 3.67 -3.17
N TYR A 96 -13.74 2.50 -3.43
CA TYR A 96 -14.59 2.27 -4.61
C TYR A 96 -15.93 3.03 -4.51
N VAL A 97 -16.54 3.07 -3.32
CA VAL A 97 -17.76 3.88 -3.08
C VAL A 97 -17.48 5.35 -3.36
N SER A 98 -16.33 5.87 -2.93
CA SER A 98 -15.96 7.27 -3.14
C SER A 98 -15.76 7.64 -4.61
N VAL A 99 -15.24 6.73 -5.44
CA VAL A 99 -14.96 7.04 -6.86
C VAL A 99 -16.08 6.62 -7.81
N LYS A 100 -16.98 5.72 -7.39
CA LYS A 100 -18.00 5.15 -8.28
C LYS A 100 -19.41 5.03 -7.68
N GLY A 101 -19.54 5.15 -6.37
CA GLY A 101 -20.82 5.04 -5.64
C GLY A 101 -21.11 3.63 -5.10
N ALA A 102 -21.98 3.55 -4.10
CA ALA A 102 -22.31 2.31 -3.39
C ALA A 102 -22.96 1.23 -4.27
N GLU A 103 -23.74 1.63 -5.28
CA GLU A 103 -24.40 0.70 -6.21
C GLU A 103 -23.38 -0.16 -6.99
N PHE A 104 -22.18 0.37 -7.25
CA PHE A 104 -21.12 -0.39 -7.90
C PHE A 104 -20.63 -1.55 -7.03
N ILE A 105 -20.37 -1.29 -5.74
CA ILE A 105 -20.02 -2.33 -4.78
C ILE A 105 -21.17 -3.31 -4.62
N LYS A 106 -22.40 -2.83 -4.42
CA LYS A 106 -23.57 -3.70 -4.25
C LYS A 106 -23.77 -4.67 -5.43
N ARG A 107 -23.52 -4.21 -6.66
CA ARG A 107 -23.64 -5.01 -7.87
C ARG A 107 -22.49 -6.02 -8.02
N TYR A 108 -21.24 -5.56 -7.95
CA TYR A 108 -20.08 -6.33 -8.39
C TYR A 108 -19.23 -6.92 -7.27
N SER A 109 -19.44 -6.56 -6.00
CA SER A 109 -18.69 -7.18 -4.90
C SER A 109 -19.11 -8.64 -4.67
N PRO A 110 -18.21 -9.46 -4.08
CA PRO A 110 -18.56 -10.76 -3.54
C PRO A 110 -19.76 -10.65 -2.60
N LYS A 111 -20.63 -11.66 -2.61
CA LYS A 111 -21.82 -11.71 -1.75
C LYS A 111 -21.53 -12.27 -0.37
N GLN A 112 -20.42 -12.99 -0.21
CA GLN A 112 -20.02 -13.53 1.07
C GLN A 112 -18.51 -13.47 1.28
N TYR A 113 -18.10 -13.07 2.48
CA TYR A 113 -16.77 -13.33 3.03
C TYR A 113 -16.85 -14.47 4.05
N MET A 114 -16.08 -15.52 3.82
CA MET A 114 -15.88 -16.61 4.78
C MET A 114 -14.56 -16.37 5.51
N LEU A 115 -14.59 -16.30 6.84
CA LEU A 115 -13.40 -16.03 7.66
C LEU A 115 -12.90 -17.32 8.30
N VAL A 116 -11.61 -17.64 8.09
CA VAL A 116 -10.96 -18.86 8.59
C VAL A 116 -9.74 -18.49 9.44
N GLY A 117 -9.60 -19.11 10.62
CA GLY A 117 -8.59 -18.73 11.60
C GLY A 117 -7.16 -19.09 11.20
N SER A 118 -6.96 -20.23 10.53
CA SER A 118 -5.65 -20.74 10.09
C SER A 118 -5.39 -20.46 8.62
N VAL A 119 -4.13 -20.62 8.20
CA VAL A 119 -3.78 -20.80 6.78
C VAL A 119 -4.34 -22.12 6.25
N GLU A 120 -4.51 -22.22 4.93
CA GLU A 120 -4.71 -23.50 4.26
C GLU A 120 -3.39 -23.93 3.60
N TYR A 121 -2.98 -25.18 3.82
CA TYR A 121 -1.78 -25.75 3.20
C TYR A 121 -2.14 -26.52 1.92
N ASN A 122 -1.43 -26.20 0.84
CA ASN A 122 -1.50 -26.94 -0.42
C ASN A 122 -0.59 -28.16 -0.38
N THR A 123 -0.92 -29.14 -1.23
CA THR A 123 -0.04 -30.28 -1.53
C THR A 123 1.22 -29.74 -2.22
N GLY A 124 2.34 -29.67 -1.49
CA GLY A 124 3.57 -29.01 -1.94
C GLY A 124 4.10 -27.93 -0.98
N GLY A 125 3.40 -27.62 0.11
CA GLY A 125 3.90 -26.76 1.19
C GLY A 125 3.68 -25.26 1.00
N THR A 126 3.08 -24.83 -0.12
CA THR A 126 2.60 -23.45 -0.27
C THR A 126 1.34 -23.23 0.57
N VAL A 127 1.10 -21.98 0.97
CA VAL A 127 -0.06 -21.59 1.78
C VAL A 127 -1.01 -20.74 0.95
N LYS A 128 -2.31 -21.02 1.09
CA LYS A 128 -3.40 -20.23 0.53
C LYS A 128 -3.92 -19.27 1.59
N LEU A 129 -4.02 -18.00 1.21
CA LEU A 129 -4.35 -16.90 2.13
C LEU A 129 -5.65 -16.18 1.76
N GLY A 130 -6.16 -16.47 0.57
CA GLY A 130 -7.57 -16.35 0.23
C GLY A 130 -7.87 -17.02 -1.10
N GLU A 131 -9.16 -17.15 -1.39
CA GLU A 131 -9.71 -17.78 -2.59
C GLU A 131 -11.06 -17.15 -2.91
N ALA A 132 -11.40 -17.00 -4.19
CA ALA A 132 -12.78 -16.81 -4.60
C ALA A 132 -13.37 -18.06 -5.26
N GLU A 133 -14.56 -18.46 -4.82
CA GLU A 133 -15.35 -19.49 -5.48
C GLU A 133 -16.39 -18.84 -6.39
N GLY A 134 -16.13 -18.87 -7.69
CA GLY A 134 -17.06 -18.37 -8.73
C GLY A 134 -17.39 -16.88 -8.62
N GLY A 135 -16.54 -16.07 -7.99
CA GLY A 135 -16.77 -14.63 -7.75
C GLY A 135 -17.89 -14.31 -6.75
N PHE A 136 -18.57 -15.32 -6.20
CA PHE A 136 -19.65 -15.14 -5.24
C PHE A 136 -19.14 -15.07 -3.79
N ARG A 137 -18.22 -15.96 -3.44
CA ARG A 137 -17.68 -16.11 -2.08
C ARG A 137 -16.18 -15.89 -2.09
N VAL A 138 -15.67 -15.07 -1.17
CA VAL A 138 -14.23 -14.92 -0.91
C VAL A 138 -13.91 -15.47 0.47
N THR A 139 -12.99 -16.42 0.55
CA THR A 139 -12.48 -16.94 1.82
C THR A 139 -11.22 -16.20 2.22
N LEU A 140 -11.17 -15.65 3.44
CA LEU A 140 -9.99 -15.02 4.02
C LEU A 140 -9.44 -15.94 5.11
N TYR A 141 -8.23 -16.46 4.88
CA TYR A 141 -7.54 -17.35 5.82
C TYR A 141 -6.64 -16.56 6.77
N ASN A 142 -6.12 -17.26 7.77
CA ASN A 142 -5.13 -16.74 8.72
C ASN A 142 -5.61 -15.56 9.59
N VAL A 143 -6.92 -15.48 9.84
CA VAL A 143 -7.54 -14.39 10.61
C VAL A 143 -6.95 -14.28 12.02
N ASN A 144 -6.54 -15.40 12.63
CA ASN A 144 -6.03 -15.41 14.00
C ASN A 144 -4.68 -14.69 14.15
N ASN A 145 -3.92 -14.63 13.06
CA ASN A 145 -2.62 -13.95 13.02
C ASN A 145 -2.71 -12.53 12.43
N PHE A 146 -3.91 -12.07 12.07
CA PHE A 146 -4.07 -10.75 11.47
C PHE A 146 -3.78 -9.63 12.48
N VAL A 147 -2.91 -8.71 12.05
CA VAL A 147 -2.59 -7.47 12.77
C VAL A 147 -2.76 -6.29 11.82
N LYS A 148 -3.76 -5.45 12.09
CA LYS A 148 -4.11 -4.28 11.26
C LYS A 148 -2.95 -3.33 11.01
N SER A 149 -2.04 -3.19 11.99
CA SER A 149 -0.85 -2.34 11.88
C SER A 149 0.35 -2.99 11.18
N ASN A 150 0.31 -4.30 10.95
CA ASN A 150 1.30 -4.99 10.15
C ASN A 150 0.96 -4.81 8.67
N ARG A 151 1.72 -3.93 8.01
CA ARG A 151 1.51 -3.58 6.60
C ARG A 151 1.51 -4.80 5.68
N ALA A 152 2.40 -5.77 5.90
CA ALA A 152 2.47 -6.96 5.04
C ALA A 152 1.20 -7.81 5.13
N ASN A 153 0.64 -7.97 6.33
CA ASN A 153 -0.64 -8.68 6.52
C ASN A 153 -1.79 -7.94 5.84
N ALA A 154 -1.88 -6.63 6.04
CA ALA A 154 -2.91 -5.80 5.43
C ALA A 154 -2.83 -5.81 3.90
N GLN A 155 -1.64 -5.62 3.33
CA GLN A 155 -1.41 -5.66 1.89
C GLN A 155 -1.77 -7.01 1.29
N GLN A 156 -1.47 -8.11 1.98
CA GLN A 156 -1.77 -9.44 1.50
C GLN A 156 -3.28 -9.69 1.38
N VAL A 157 -4.04 -9.36 2.42
CA VAL A 157 -5.51 -9.48 2.39
C VAL A 157 -6.10 -8.59 1.30
N LEU A 158 -5.68 -7.32 1.24
CA LEU A 158 -6.16 -6.39 0.22
C LEU A 158 -5.79 -6.84 -1.19
N LYS A 159 -4.61 -7.44 -1.39
CA LYS A 159 -4.15 -7.91 -2.70
C LYS A 159 -5.08 -9.00 -3.19
N THR A 160 -5.40 -9.99 -2.35
CA THR A 160 -6.38 -11.03 -2.68
C THR A 160 -7.73 -10.40 -3.02
N ILE A 161 -8.26 -9.52 -2.17
CA ILE A 161 -9.57 -8.92 -2.41
C ILE A 161 -9.63 -8.13 -3.72
N HIS A 162 -8.63 -7.29 -4.01
CA HIS A 162 -8.57 -6.54 -5.26
C HIS A 162 -8.36 -7.44 -6.47
N HIS A 163 -7.59 -8.53 -6.32
CA HIS A 163 -7.36 -9.52 -7.38
C HIS A 163 -8.68 -10.21 -7.75
N GLU A 164 -9.38 -10.76 -6.76
CA GLU A 164 -10.67 -11.44 -6.99
C GLU A 164 -11.77 -10.49 -7.46
N PHE A 165 -11.82 -9.26 -6.92
CA PHE A 165 -12.75 -8.26 -7.41
C PHE A 165 -12.46 -7.90 -8.87
N THR A 166 -11.19 -7.84 -9.27
CA THR A 166 -10.83 -7.64 -10.68
C THR A 166 -11.37 -8.77 -11.56
N HIS A 167 -11.31 -10.02 -11.09
CA HIS A 167 -11.90 -11.15 -11.79
C HIS A 167 -13.39 -10.96 -12.07
N ILE A 168 -14.16 -10.53 -11.07
CA ILE A 168 -15.60 -10.26 -11.25
C ILE A 168 -15.84 -9.17 -12.31
N LEU A 169 -15.04 -8.11 -12.29
CA LEU A 169 -15.17 -7.02 -13.27
C LEU A 169 -14.90 -7.52 -14.68
N HIS A 170 -13.77 -8.19 -14.92
CA HIS A 170 -13.43 -8.58 -16.28
C HIS A 170 -14.19 -9.81 -16.81
N GLN A 171 -14.83 -10.59 -15.94
CA GLN A 171 -15.86 -11.57 -16.32
C GLN A 171 -17.16 -10.90 -16.76
N THR A 172 -17.47 -9.70 -16.24
CA THR A 172 -18.65 -8.91 -16.65
C THR A 172 -18.39 -8.18 -17.97
N VAL A 173 -17.22 -7.53 -18.10
CA VAL A 173 -16.80 -6.84 -19.32
C VAL A 173 -15.35 -7.20 -19.61
N GLU A 174 -15.13 -7.96 -20.68
CA GLU A 174 -13.82 -8.52 -21.04
C GLU A 174 -12.71 -7.47 -21.10
N ILE A 175 -11.50 -7.84 -20.68
CA ILE A 175 -10.31 -6.99 -20.82
C ILE A 175 -9.94 -6.78 -22.30
N PRO A 176 -9.18 -5.72 -22.64
CA PRO A 176 -8.74 -5.50 -24.01
C PRO A 176 -7.90 -6.68 -24.55
N LYS A 177 -8.23 -7.16 -25.76
CA LYS A 177 -7.65 -8.37 -26.37
C LYS A 177 -6.16 -8.23 -26.66
N GLU A 178 -5.67 -7.01 -26.78
CA GLU A 178 -4.26 -6.69 -26.95
C GLU A 178 -3.42 -6.91 -25.69
N TYR A 179 -4.04 -6.90 -24.50
CA TYR A 179 -3.33 -7.04 -23.22
C TYR A 179 -2.46 -8.31 -23.15
N PRO A 180 -2.99 -9.53 -23.39
CA PRO A 180 -2.18 -10.74 -23.35
C PRO A 180 -1.09 -10.83 -24.42
N LEU A 181 -1.21 -10.08 -25.51
CA LEU A 181 -0.24 -10.09 -26.60
C LEU A 181 1.07 -9.36 -26.23
N LEU A 182 1.03 -8.48 -25.22
CA LEU A 182 2.19 -7.69 -24.79
C LEU A 182 3.36 -8.53 -24.26
N THR A 183 3.09 -9.73 -23.72
CA THR A 183 4.10 -10.67 -23.22
C THR A 183 4.39 -11.81 -24.19
N GLY A 184 3.89 -11.71 -25.43
CA GLY A 184 4.04 -12.75 -26.46
C GLY A 184 3.37 -14.07 -26.11
N GLY A 185 2.39 -14.08 -25.19
CA GLY A 185 1.69 -15.29 -24.78
C GLY A 185 2.52 -16.26 -23.93
N SER A 186 3.61 -15.80 -23.30
CA SER A 186 4.56 -16.61 -22.50
C SER A 186 4.02 -17.10 -21.13
N TYR A 187 2.70 -17.31 -21.04
CA TYR A 187 2.02 -17.85 -19.87
C TYR A 187 2.36 -19.32 -19.66
N THR A 188 2.36 -19.77 -18.41
CA THR A 188 2.77 -21.13 -18.03
C THR A 188 2.05 -21.61 -16.77
N SER A 189 1.75 -22.91 -16.73
CA SER A 189 1.29 -23.59 -15.51
C SER A 189 2.41 -23.76 -14.47
N ASP A 190 3.68 -23.61 -14.87
CA ASP A 190 4.87 -23.75 -14.02
C ASP A 190 5.34 -22.42 -13.39
N TRP A 191 4.41 -21.48 -13.21
CA TRP A 191 4.69 -20.13 -12.72
C TRP A 191 5.36 -20.11 -11.34
N ASN A 192 5.10 -21.14 -10.52
CA ASN A 192 5.60 -21.26 -9.15
C ASN A 192 7.07 -21.69 -9.06
N ASN A 193 7.66 -22.20 -10.14
CA ASN A 193 9.08 -22.61 -10.17
C ASN A 193 10.02 -21.52 -10.73
N GLN A 194 9.47 -20.38 -11.13
CA GLN A 194 10.21 -19.26 -11.73
C GLN A 194 10.51 -18.20 -10.69
N THR A 195 11.48 -17.32 -10.93
CA THR A 195 11.80 -16.23 -9.99
C THR A 195 11.00 -14.96 -10.29
N LEU A 196 10.81 -14.09 -9.29
CA LEU A 196 10.23 -12.76 -9.52
C LEU A 196 11.05 -11.94 -10.54
N THR A 197 12.39 -12.01 -10.47
CA THR A 197 13.27 -11.30 -11.42
C THR A 197 13.04 -11.76 -12.86
N GLU A 198 12.89 -13.08 -13.08
CA GLU A 198 12.56 -13.62 -14.39
C GLU A 198 11.19 -13.12 -14.86
N ALA A 199 10.16 -13.17 -14.01
CA ALA A 199 8.83 -12.66 -14.33
C ALA A 199 8.87 -11.17 -14.73
N LEU A 200 9.56 -10.32 -13.96
CA LEU A 200 9.74 -8.90 -14.25
C LEU A 200 10.46 -8.67 -15.59
N SER A 201 11.46 -9.49 -15.91
CA SER A 201 12.20 -9.41 -17.18
C SER A 201 11.35 -9.77 -18.41
N LEU A 202 10.28 -10.54 -18.21
CA LEU A 202 9.32 -10.91 -19.25
C LEU A 202 8.10 -9.97 -19.29
N GLY A 203 8.05 -8.97 -18.41
CA GLY A 203 6.98 -7.98 -18.37
C GLY A 203 5.78 -8.37 -17.49
N TYR A 204 6.00 -9.22 -16.49
CA TYR A 204 5.01 -9.63 -15.49
C TYR A 204 5.34 -9.03 -14.13
N VAL A 205 4.35 -8.58 -13.36
CA VAL A 205 4.57 -7.90 -12.06
C VAL A 205 4.67 -8.85 -10.88
N SER A 206 4.30 -10.12 -11.06
CA SER A 206 4.54 -11.20 -10.12
C SER A 206 4.82 -12.50 -10.86
N GLN A 207 5.33 -13.52 -10.14
CA GLN A 207 5.42 -14.88 -10.68
C GLN A 207 4.03 -15.37 -11.10
N TYR A 208 3.01 -15.12 -10.27
CA TYR A 208 1.64 -15.57 -10.52
C TYR A 208 0.98 -14.92 -11.73
N SER A 209 1.37 -13.69 -12.12
CA SER A 209 0.93 -13.07 -13.37
C SER A 209 1.24 -13.93 -14.62
N ARG A 210 2.15 -14.90 -14.53
CA ARG A 210 2.46 -15.82 -15.63
C ARG A 210 1.46 -16.96 -15.76
N ALA A 211 0.58 -17.16 -14.77
CA ALA A 211 -0.34 -18.30 -14.76
C ALA A 211 -1.32 -18.25 -15.94
N ALA A 212 -1.94 -17.09 -16.20
CA ALA A 212 -2.83 -16.87 -17.33
C ALA A 212 -3.05 -15.36 -17.60
N PRO A 213 -3.57 -14.97 -18.78
CA PRO A 213 -3.91 -13.58 -19.11
C PRO A 213 -4.76 -12.83 -18.07
N ASN A 214 -5.76 -13.52 -17.52
CA ASN A 214 -6.69 -12.93 -16.56
C ASN A 214 -6.02 -12.75 -15.19
N GLU A 215 -5.17 -13.69 -14.79
CA GLU A 215 -4.36 -13.60 -13.57
C GLU A 215 -3.36 -12.44 -13.66
N ASP A 216 -2.72 -12.27 -14.82
CA ASP A 216 -1.82 -11.15 -15.10
C ASP A 216 -2.51 -9.80 -14.90
N PHE A 217 -3.72 -9.65 -15.46
CA PHE A 217 -4.49 -8.43 -15.33
C PHE A 217 -4.92 -8.16 -13.88
N ALA A 218 -5.42 -9.19 -13.18
CA ALA A 218 -5.81 -9.11 -11.77
C ALA A 218 -4.62 -8.81 -10.84
N GLU A 219 -3.45 -9.39 -11.12
CA GLU A 219 -2.20 -9.09 -10.42
C GLU A 219 -1.73 -7.66 -10.65
N MET A 220 -1.80 -7.14 -11.88
CA MET A 220 -1.49 -5.73 -12.15
C MET A 220 -2.36 -4.80 -11.31
N VAL A 221 -3.68 -5.00 -11.33
CA VAL A 221 -4.61 -4.16 -10.57
C VAL A 221 -4.32 -4.22 -9.07
N SER A 222 -4.26 -5.43 -8.53
CA SER A 222 -4.08 -5.64 -7.09
C SER A 222 -2.73 -5.13 -6.59
N ILE A 223 -1.64 -5.35 -7.32
CA ILE A 223 -0.30 -4.86 -6.95
C ILE A 223 -0.25 -3.34 -7.04
N MET A 224 -0.78 -2.73 -8.11
CA MET A 224 -0.82 -1.28 -8.21
C MET A 224 -1.60 -0.66 -7.03
N LEU A 225 -2.80 -1.18 -6.71
CA LEU A 225 -3.62 -0.64 -5.63
C LEU A 225 -2.98 -0.84 -4.24
N THR A 226 -2.40 -2.01 -3.97
CA THR A 226 -1.92 -2.37 -2.63
C THR A 226 -0.49 -1.94 -2.33
N GLN A 227 0.38 -1.86 -3.35
CA GLN A 227 1.72 -1.28 -3.19
C GLN A 227 1.70 0.24 -3.23
N GLY A 228 0.68 0.83 -3.86
CA GLY A 228 0.63 2.25 -4.11
C GLY A 228 1.67 2.69 -5.13
N ARG A 229 1.68 3.99 -5.45
CA ARG A 229 2.61 4.54 -6.44
C ARG A 229 4.07 4.28 -6.03
N GLY A 230 4.45 4.63 -4.80
CA GLY A 230 5.83 4.44 -4.34
C GLY A 230 6.29 2.98 -4.32
N GLY A 231 5.43 2.05 -3.90
CA GLY A 231 5.79 0.63 -3.83
C GLY A 231 5.87 -0.01 -5.21
N TYR A 232 4.94 0.34 -6.10
CA TYR A 232 4.94 -0.12 -7.48
C TYR A 232 6.18 0.38 -8.24
N GLU A 233 6.51 1.66 -8.12
CA GLU A 233 7.72 2.23 -8.73
C GLU A 233 9.01 1.64 -8.18
N THR A 234 9.02 1.26 -6.90
CA THR A 234 10.14 0.53 -6.31
C THR A 234 10.29 -0.86 -6.95
N LEU A 235 9.17 -1.59 -7.15
CA LEU A 235 9.17 -2.89 -7.83
C LEU A 235 9.74 -2.77 -9.26
N LEU A 236 9.31 -1.75 -10.01
CA LEU A 236 9.72 -1.56 -11.41
C LEU A 236 11.20 -1.14 -11.58
N ARG A 237 11.85 -0.71 -10.50
CA ARG A 237 13.30 -0.41 -10.48
C ARG A 237 14.17 -1.64 -10.26
N THR A 238 13.58 -2.81 -10.06
CA THR A 238 14.34 -4.08 -10.00
C THR A 238 15.14 -4.27 -11.27
N ALA A 239 16.43 -4.61 -11.15
CA ALA A 239 17.32 -4.78 -12.29
C ALA A 239 16.78 -5.85 -13.25
N GLY A 240 16.81 -5.56 -14.55
CA GLY A 240 16.31 -6.45 -15.60
C GLY A 240 14.80 -6.38 -15.87
N THR A 241 14.06 -5.51 -15.16
CA THR A 241 12.62 -5.32 -15.41
C THR A 241 12.34 -4.85 -16.83
N ASN A 242 11.41 -5.50 -17.53
CA ASN A 242 10.91 -5.05 -18.84
C ASN A 242 9.89 -3.93 -18.67
N LEU A 243 10.41 -2.73 -18.40
CA LEU A 243 9.60 -1.56 -18.11
C LEU A 243 8.65 -1.19 -19.26
N THR A 244 9.10 -1.33 -20.51
CA THR A 244 8.28 -1.00 -21.70
C THR A 244 6.99 -1.80 -21.76
N VAL A 245 7.06 -3.11 -21.50
CA VAL A 245 5.87 -3.98 -21.51
C VAL A 245 4.97 -3.65 -20.31
N ILE A 246 5.55 -3.52 -19.11
CA ILE A 246 4.76 -3.27 -17.90
C ILE A 246 4.05 -1.92 -17.95
N ARG A 247 4.69 -0.86 -18.48
CA ARG A 247 4.03 0.46 -18.66
C ARG A 247 2.89 0.43 -19.67
N LYS A 248 2.99 -0.40 -20.72
CA LYS A 248 1.87 -0.60 -21.65
C LYS A 248 0.71 -1.30 -20.96
N LYS A 249 0.98 -2.34 -20.17
CA LYS A 249 -0.03 -3.02 -19.35
C LYS A 249 -0.70 -2.08 -18.35
N GLU A 250 0.09 -1.29 -17.62
CA GLU A 250 -0.40 -0.26 -16.71
C GLU A 250 -1.33 0.72 -17.42
N SER A 251 -0.94 1.23 -18.59
CA SER A 251 -1.79 2.12 -19.39
C SER A 251 -3.10 1.46 -19.81
N ILE A 252 -3.09 0.17 -20.13
CA ILE A 252 -4.31 -0.58 -20.47
C ILE A 252 -5.20 -0.74 -19.24
N VAL A 253 -4.63 -1.07 -18.07
CA VAL A 253 -5.39 -1.19 -16.81
C VAL A 253 -6.07 0.13 -16.46
N ILE A 254 -5.31 1.23 -16.47
CA ILE A 254 -5.84 2.57 -16.20
C ILE A 254 -6.93 2.94 -17.22
N GLY A 255 -6.67 2.68 -18.50
CA GLY A 255 -7.61 2.90 -19.59
C GLY A 255 -8.91 2.11 -19.43
N TYR A 256 -8.82 0.82 -19.11
CA TYR A 256 -9.97 -0.06 -18.88
C TYR A 256 -10.83 0.41 -17.70
N PHE A 257 -10.23 0.72 -16.55
CA PHE A 257 -10.97 1.25 -15.41
C PHE A 257 -11.68 2.57 -15.74
N LYS A 258 -11.01 3.45 -16.49
CA LYS A 258 -11.60 4.74 -16.87
C LYS A 258 -12.71 4.60 -17.90
N GLN A 259 -12.48 3.87 -18.98
CA GLN A 259 -13.39 3.78 -20.12
C GLN A 259 -14.57 2.85 -19.84
N THR A 260 -14.33 1.69 -19.25
CA THR A 260 -15.36 0.67 -18.98
C THR A 260 -16.15 1.01 -17.71
N TRP A 261 -15.44 1.40 -16.66
CA TRP A 261 -16.04 1.56 -15.34
C TRP A 261 -16.19 3.01 -14.90
N GLY A 262 -15.66 3.99 -15.63
CA GLY A 262 -15.69 5.40 -15.22
C GLY A 262 -14.87 5.69 -13.95
N ILE A 263 -13.96 4.80 -13.58
CA ILE A 263 -13.15 4.89 -12.37
C ILE A 263 -11.81 5.54 -12.71
N ASP A 264 -11.47 6.61 -11.99
CA ASP A 264 -10.12 7.14 -12.00
C ASP A 264 -9.21 6.25 -11.15
N PHE A 265 -8.37 5.45 -11.80
CA PHE A 265 -7.54 4.44 -11.13
C PHE A 265 -6.51 5.06 -10.18
N THR A 266 -5.94 6.20 -10.55
CA THR A 266 -4.94 6.92 -9.72
C THR A 266 -5.58 7.47 -8.45
N THR A 267 -6.79 8.02 -8.57
CA THR A 267 -7.60 8.47 -7.43
C THR A 267 -7.96 7.29 -6.53
N LEU A 268 -8.39 6.16 -7.12
CA LEU A 268 -8.68 4.93 -6.37
C LEU A 268 -7.45 4.43 -5.61
N GLN A 269 -6.29 4.34 -6.28
CA GLN A 269 -5.03 3.94 -5.66
C GLN A 269 -4.66 4.85 -4.48
N THR A 270 -4.80 6.17 -4.65
CA THR A 270 -4.51 7.16 -3.60
C THR A 270 -5.40 6.94 -2.37
N LYS A 271 -6.70 6.72 -2.58
CA LYS A 271 -7.66 6.48 -1.47
C LYS A 271 -7.37 5.17 -0.73
N VAL A 272 -7.11 4.08 -1.46
CA VAL A 272 -6.70 2.79 -0.88
C VAL A 272 -5.45 2.98 -0.02
N GLN A 273 -4.42 3.66 -0.54
CA GLN A 273 -3.17 3.86 0.16
C GLN A 273 -3.26 4.79 1.35
N LYS A 274 -4.01 5.89 1.25
CA LYS A 274 -4.22 6.82 2.38
C LYS A 274 -4.74 6.06 3.60
N ASP A 275 -5.76 5.23 3.43
CA ASP A 275 -6.37 4.53 4.55
C ASP A 275 -5.47 3.38 5.05
N LEU A 276 -4.80 2.66 4.14
CA LEU A 276 -3.77 1.68 4.54
C LEU A 276 -2.63 2.31 5.34
N ASN A 277 -2.19 3.51 4.96
CA ASN A 277 -1.14 4.30 5.63
C ASN A 277 -1.61 4.88 6.97
N SER A 278 -2.92 4.95 7.23
CA SER A 278 -3.47 5.39 8.51
C SER A 278 -3.40 4.31 9.59
N TYR A 279 -3.47 3.04 9.21
CA TYR A 279 -3.42 1.91 10.14
C TYR A 279 -2.05 1.26 10.23
N SER A 280 -1.25 1.33 9.16
CA SER A 280 0.07 0.73 9.07
C SER A 280 1.11 1.77 8.65
N LYS A 281 2.33 1.67 9.19
CA LYS A 281 3.39 2.63 8.87
C LYS A 281 3.72 2.62 7.38
N ALA A 282 3.58 3.77 6.73
CA ALA A 282 3.91 3.93 5.31
C ALA A 282 5.42 3.82 5.08
N PRO A 283 5.90 3.06 4.07
CA PRO A 283 7.32 2.85 3.79
C PRO A 283 7.95 4.04 3.02
N VAL A 284 7.68 5.27 3.44
CA VAL A 284 8.03 6.49 2.70
C VAL A 284 9.54 6.68 2.61
N PHE A 285 10.27 6.41 3.69
CA PHE A 285 11.72 6.53 3.70
C PHE A 285 12.37 5.63 2.66
N SER A 286 11.90 4.40 2.45
CA SER A 286 12.43 3.52 1.39
C SER A 286 12.07 3.97 -0.03
N GLN A 287 11.13 4.91 -0.19
CA GLN A 287 10.57 5.30 -1.49
C GLN A 287 11.03 6.68 -1.96
N ILE A 288 11.42 7.58 -1.05
CA ILE A 288 11.88 8.94 -1.39
C ILE A 288 13.36 9.09 -1.06
N GLY A 289 14.18 9.47 -2.05
CA GLY A 289 15.61 9.72 -1.91
C GLY A 289 16.43 9.36 -3.15
N PHE A 290 17.76 9.50 -3.06
CA PHE A 290 18.65 9.14 -4.15
C PHE A 290 18.56 7.64 -4.49
N GLY A 291 18.38 7.32 -5.77
CA GLY A 291 18.24 5.95 -6.26
C GLY A 291 16.94 5.24 -5.86
N LYS A 292 15.97 5.95 -5.26
CA LYS A 292 14.68 5.40 -4.85
C LYS A 292 13.58 5.71 -5.86
N ALA A 293 12.35 5.25 -5.59
CA ALA A 293 11.18 5.46 -6.46
C ALA A 293 11.01 6.93 -6.86
N PHE A 294 11.11 7.84 -5.89
CA PHE A 294 11.02 9.27 -6.10
C PHE A 294 12.32 9.97 -5.70
N SER A 295 12.92 10.67 -6.66
CA SER A 295 14.20 11.35 -6.50
C SER A 295 14.07 12.85 -6.24
N SER A 296 12.87 13.41 -6.44
CA SER A 296 12.60 14.82 -6.16
C SER A 296 11.16 15.11 -5.77
N ILE A 297 10.98 16.26 -5.11
CA ILE A 297 9.70 16.80 -4.67
C ILE A 297 9.59 18.23 -5.17
N THR A 298 8.55 18.54 -5.94
CA THR A 298 8.24 19.89 -6.43
C THR A 298 7.19 20.54 -5.53
N ILE A 299 7.59 21.58 -4.82
CA ILE A 299 6.77 22.33 -3.86
C ILE A 299 6.35 23.65 -4.50
N THR A 300 5.04 23.84 -4.64
CA THR A 300 4.43 25.04 -5.20
C THR A 300 3.32 25.53 -4.28
N PRO A 301 3.64 26.28 -3.20
CA PRO A 301 2.66 26.60 -2.15
C PRO A 301 1.45 27.41 -2.64
N ALA A 302 1.63 28.19 -3.71
CA ALA A 302 0.54 28.92 -4.36
C ALA A 302 -0.51 28.02 -5.03
N GLN A 303 -0.12 26.80 -5.43
CA GLN A 303 -0.99 25.83 -6.10
C GLN A 303 -1.43 24.71 -5.15
N VAL A 304 -0.62 24.41 -4.13
CA VAL A 304 -0.84 23.32 -3.19
C VAL A 304 -0.88 23.88 -1.77
N GLY A 305 -2.12 24.08 -1.27
CA GLY A 305 -2.37 24.49 0.12
C GLY A 305 -2.07 23.39 1.15
N GLY A 306 -2.22 23.72 2.43
CA GLY A 306 -2.05 22.78 3.55
C GLY A 306 -0.62 22.65 4.08
N GLN A 307 0.33 23.44 3.58
CA GLN A 307 1.67 23.55 4.14
C GLN A 307 1.63 24.04 5.59
N SER A 308 2.65 23.71 6.40
CA SER A 308 2.69 24.20 7.78
C SER A 308 2.87 25.72 7.90
N ASP A 309 2.36 26.30 8.98
CA ASP A 309 2.54 27.74 9.27
C ASP A 309 4.01 28.15 9.35
N LYS A 310 4.86 27.27 9.90
CA LYS A 310 6.31 27.49 9.97
C LYS A 310 6.95 27.57 8.60
N PHE A 311 6.57 26.65 7.69
CA PHE A 311 7.03 26.72 6.30
C PHE A 311 6.45 27.93 5.57
N ASN A 312 5.16 28.22 5.71
CA ASN A 312 4.52 29.38 5.08
C ASN A 312 5.18 30.69 5.52
N THR A 313 5.56 30.81 6.79
CA THR A 313 6.32 31.96 7.31
C THR A 313 7.67 32.09 6.61
N ALA A 314 8.43 30.99 6.49
CA ALA A 314 9.71 30.99 5.78
C ALA A 314 9.54 31.35 4.30
N TRP A 315 8.54 30.78 3.63
CA TRP A 315 8.20 31.03 2.24
C TRP A 315 7.83 32.49 1.98
N GLU A 316 6.89 33.04 2.74
CA GLU A 316 6.43 34.43 2.55
C GLU A 316 7.52 35.43 2.93
N THR A 317 8.35 35.14 3.94
CA THR A 317 9.53 35.97 4.28
C THR A 317 10.53 35.98 3.12
N ALA A 318 10.87 34.82 2.56
CA ALA A 318 11.76 34.74 1.41
C ALA A 318 11.17 35.46 0.19
N LYS A 319 9.90 35.19 -0.14
CA LYS A 319 9.18 35.86 -1.24
C LYS A 319 9.23 37.38 -1.14
N ALA A 320 9.00 37.94 0.06
CA ALA A 320 9.13 39.38 0.29
C ALA A 320 10.57 39.90 0.09
N SER A 321 11.59 39.13 0.49
CA SER A 321 12.98 39.49 0.26
C SER A 321 13.39 39.40 -1.21
N PHE A 322 12.87 38.46 -1.99
CA PHE A 322 13.09 38.37 -3.44
C PHE A 322 12.50 39.60 -4.17
N GLN A 323 11.35 40.09 -3.73
CA GLN A 323 10.74 41.32 -4.26
C GLN A 323 11.54 42.59 -3.90
N LYS A 324 12.36 42.54 -2.85
CA LYS A 324 13.19 43.65 -2.38
C LYS A 324 14.67 43.47 -2.72
N TYR A 325 14.99 42.57 -3.66
CA TYR A 325 16.38 42.25 -3.99
C TYR A 325 17.18 43.50 -4.41
N SER A 326 16.63 44.31 -5.32
CA SER A 326 17.14 45.66 -5.60
C SER A 326 16.05 46.56 -6.17
N SER A 327 16.35 47.86 -6.33
CA SER A 327 15.43 48.83 -6.93
C SER A 327 15.20 48.63 -8.44
N THR A 328 16.08 47.89 -9.12
CA THR A 328 16.04 47.70 -10.58
C THR A 328 15.84 46.25 -11.00
N ALA A 329 16.11 45.30 -10.11
CA ALA A 329 15.91 43.87 -10.31
C ALA A 329 15.01 43.32 -9.20
N VAL A 330 13.74 43.08 -9.55
CA VAL A 330 12.69 42.57 -8.66
C VAL A 330 12.36 41.15 -9.11
N TYR A 331 12.23 40.23 -8.16
CA TYR A 331 11.94 38.83 -8.46
C TYR A 331 10.69 38.33 -7.74
N ALA A 332 9.89 37.53 -8.44
CA ALA A 332 8.79 36.75 -7.87
C ALA A 332 9.25 35.31 -7.65
N LEU A 333 9.11 34.83 -6.41
CA LEU A 333 9.34 33.43 -6.06
C LEU A 333 8.16 32.57 -6.56
N GLU A 334 8.44 31.53 -7.36
CA GLU A 334 7.41 30.72 -8.02
C GLU A 334 7.25 29.33 -7.42
N SER A 335 8.34 28.59 -7.28
CA SER A 335 8.34 27.20 -6.81
C SER A 335 9.69 26.82 -6.24
N MET A 336 9.75 25.66 -5.59
CA MET A 336 10.99 25.05 -5.17
C MET A 336 11.01 23.55 -5.39
N ASN A 337 12.20 22.97 -5.52
CA ASN A 337 12.38 21.54 -5.66
C ASN A 337 13.41 21.04 -4.65
N ILE A 338 13.08 19.95 -3.97
CA ILE A 338 14.03 19.14 -3.23
C ILE A 338 14.48 18.04 -4.18
N VAL A 339 15.78 17.96 -4.49
CA VAL A 339 16.34 16.97 -5.41
C VAL A 339 17.44 16.19 -4.70
N PHE A 340 17.27 14.89 -4.53
CA PHE A 340 18.32 14.02 -4.00
C PHE A 340 19.32 13.70 -5.11
N ALA A 341 20.30 14.59 -5.29
CA ALA A 341 21.23 14.54 -6.41
C ALA A 341 22.21 13.37 -6.32
N THR A 342 22.69 13.05 -5.11
CA THR A 342 23.55 11.88 -4.85
C THR A 342 23.17 11.24 -3.51
N ALA A 343 23.83 10.13 -3.16
CA ALA A 343 23.64 9.48 -1.86
C ALA A 343 23.97 10.39 -0.67
N THR A 344 24.83 11.40 -0.87
CA THR A 344 25.32 12.30 0.18
C THR A 344 24.96 13.77 -0.07
N THR A 345 24.21 14.08 -1.14
CA THR A 345 23.85 15.46 -1.46
C THR A 345 22.39 15.63 -1.88
N MET A 346 21.78 16.69 -1.37
CA MET A 346 20.44 17.16 -1.75
C MET A 346 20.57 18.60 -2.26
N GLN A 347 19.86 18.93 -3.33
CA GLN A 347 19.79 20.26 -3.89
C GLN A 347 18.40 20.84 -3.65
N LEU A 348 18.37 21.99 -2.97
CA LEU A 348 17.20 22.86 -2.92
C LEU A 348 17.27 23.84 -4.10
N LYS A 349 16.44 23.61 -5.10
CA LYS A 349 16.35 24.47 -6.29
C LYS A 349 15.19 25.45 -6.13
N VAL A 350 15.49 26.73 -5.97
CA VAL A 350 14.51 27.80 -5.80
C VAL A 350 14.31 28.49 -7.14
N ASN A 351 13.09 28.44 -7.68
CA ASN A 351 12.75 29.01 -8.97
C ASN A 351 12.06 30.35 -8.79
N PHE A 352 12.53 31.36 -9.52
CA PHE A 352 12.04 32.73 -9.40
C PHE A 352 12.12 33.45 -10.75
N ARG A 353 11.18 34.36 -10.99
CA ARG A 353 11.08 35.10 -12.25
C ARG A 353 11.36 36.58 -12.03
N ALA A 354 12.11 37.20 -12.93
CA ALA A 354 12.26 38.65 -12.94
C ALA A 354 10.92 39.32 -13.29
N THR A 355 10.46 40.22 -12.43
CA THR A 355 9.22 40.99 -12.60
C THR A 355 9.46 42.47 -12.86
N ALA A 356 10.73 42.89 -12.93
CA ALA A 356 11.15 44.23 -13.34
C ALA A 356 12.57 44.18 -13.95
N GLY A 357 12.99 45.29 -14.55
CA GLY A 357 14.32 45.46 -15.10
C GLY A 357 14.50 44.89 -16.51
N ALA A 358 15.75 44.88 -16.99
CA ALA A 358 16.10 44.51 -18.37
C ALA A 358 15.79 43.03 -18.72
N ASN A 359 15.67 42.17 -17.71
CA ASN A 359 15.42 40.73 -17.88
C ASN A 359 13.97 40.35 -17.51
N LEU A 360 13.01 41.27 -17.64
CA LEU A 360 11.61 41.03 -17.32
C LEU A 360 11.08 39.73 -17.96
N GLY A 361 10.45 38.88 -17.16
CA GLY A 361 9.86 37.62 -17.58
C GLY A 361 10.83 36.44 -17.58
N THR A 362 12.15 36.65 -17.46
CA THR A 362 13.13 35.57 -17.41
C THR A 362 13.00 34.75 -16.14
N LEU A 363 12.92 33.43 -16.29
CA LEU A 363 12.93 32.46 -15.20
C LEU A 363 14.36 32.08 -14.85
N TYR A 364 14.68 32.11 -13.57
CA TYR A 364 15.96 31.72 -13.02
C TYR A 364 15.77 30.63 -11.96
N THR A 365 16.85 29.88 -11.73
CA THR A 365 16.94 28.90 -10.64
C THR A 365 18.19 29.21 -9.81
N ALA A 366 18.02 29.30 -8.50
CA ALA A 366 19.09 29.32 -7.52
C ALA A 366 19.20 27.95 -6.87
N THR A 367 20.39 27.35 -6.89
CA THR A 367 20.62 26.01 -6.34
C THR A 367 21.42 26.11 -5.04
N TYR A 368 20.86 25.57 -3.96
CA TYR A 368 21.51 25.43 -2.66
C TYR A 368 21.76 23.96 -2.38
N THR A 369 23.01 23.58 -2.14
CA THR A 369 23.42 22.19 -1.92
C THR A 369 23.56 21.92 -0.43
N TYR A 370 23.02 20.79 0.01
CA TYR A 370 23.09 20.26 1.37
C TYR A 370 23.83 18.94 1.37
N ASN A 371 24.71 18.74 2.35
CA ASN A 371 25.17 17.41 2.73
C ASN A 371 24.00 16.64 3.35
N VAL A 372 23.88 15.36 2.98
CA VAL A 372 22.82 14.46 3.42
C VAL A 372 23.43 13.33 4.22
N ALA A 373 22.91 13.11 5.43
CA ALA A 373 23.14 11.87 6.18
C ALA A 373 21.81 11.15 6.38
N ALA A 374 21.69 9.95 5.83
CA ALA A 374 20.51 9.12 5.98
C ALA A 374 20.60 8.27 7.26
N ASN A 375 19.53 8.24 8.07
CA ASN A 375 19.40 7.36 9.21
C ASN A 375 18.26 6.38 8.95
N ALA A 376 18.60 5.15 8.55
CA ALA A 376 17.62 4.13 8.20
C ALA A 376 16.79 3.64 9.39
N THR A 377 17.38 3.59 10.59
CA THR A 377 16.68 3.16 11.82
C THR A 377 15.61 4.17 12.25
N ALA A 378 15.95 5.46 12.18
CA ALA A 378 15.00 6.53 12.49
C ALA A 378 14.14 6.93 11.28
N GLU A 379 14.41 6.40 10.08
CA GLU A 379 13.77 6.77 8.82
C GLU A 379 13.81 8.29 8.53
N THR A 380 14.97 8.90 8.79
CA THR A 380 15.18 10.35 8.64
C THR A 380 16.37 10.68 7.75
N TYR A 381 16.37 11.90 7.22
CA TYR A 381 17.49 12.53 6.53
C TYR A 381 17.93 13.77 7.30
N ALA A 382 19.21 13.86 7.61
CA ALA A 382 19.83 15.09 8.10
C ALA A 382 20.34 15.91 6.92
N PHE A 383 19.95 17.18 6.87
CA PHE A 383 20.39 18.15 5.86
C PHE A 383 21.24 19.23 6.53
N ALA A 384 22.46 19.39 6.02
CA ALA A 384 23.39 20.45 6.44
C ALA A 384 23.80 21.28 5.23
N TYR A 385 23.51 22.58 5.26
CA TYR A 385 23.87 23.49 4.17
C TYR A 385 25.37 23.42 3.88
N ALA A 386 25.73 23.30 2.59
CA ALA A 386 27.11 23.14 2.15
C ALA A 386 27.55 24.29 1.23
N SER A 387 26.78 24.58 0.19
CA SER A 387 27.15 25.58 -0.82
C SER A 387 25.96 26.09 -1.62
N ALA A 388 26.21 27.09 -2.48
CA ALA A 388 25.25 27.57 -3.47
C ALA A 388 25.94 27.77 -4.83
N ASP A 389 25.15 27.71 -5.91
CA ASP A 389 25.60 28.15 -7.23
C ASP A 389 25.70 29.69 -7.32
N ALA A 390 26.03 30.22 -8.51
CA ALA A 390 26.18 31.67 -8.70
C ALA A 390 24.89 32.47 -8.38
N ASN A 391 23.74 31.95 -8.82
CA ASN A 391 22.44 32.56 -8.54
C ASN A 391 22.11 32.48 -7.05
N GLY A 392 22.32 31.32 -6.42
CA GLY A 392 22.08 31.13 -4.99
C GLY A 392 23.02 31.95 -4.11
N THR A 393 24.28 32.14 -4.52
CA THR A 393 25.21 33.04 -3.82
C THR A 393 24.72 34.49 -3.88
N SER A 394 24.26 34.93 -5.06
CA SER A 394 23.71 36.29 -5.25
C SER A 394 22.45 36.51 -4.41
N LEU A 395 21.60 35.48 -4.29
CA LEU A 395 20.32 35.53 -3.58
C LEU A 395 20.37 35.00 -2.14
N ALA A 396 21.56 34.76 -1.58
CA ALA A 396 21.73 34.09 -0.29
C ALA A 396 20.93 34.77 0.84
N ALA A 397 20.97 36.11 0.90
CA ALA A 397 20.21 36.87 1.90
C ALA A 397 18.69 36.73 1.71
N ALA A 398 18.20 36.73 0.46
CA ALA A 398 16.78 36.65 0.16
C ALA A 398 16.22 35.23 0.38
N ALA A 399 17.00 34.19 0.10
CA ALA A 399 16.61 32.80 0.27
C ALA A 399 16.89 32.24 1.68
N LYS A 400 17.59 33.00 2.54
CA LYS A 400 17.99 32.54 3.88
C LYS A 400 16.85 31.91 4.69
N PRO A 401 15.61 32.46 4.73
CA PRO A 401 14.51 31.83 5.46
C PRO A 401 14.21 30.40 4.98
N LEU A 402 14.31 30.14 3.67
CA LEU A 402 14.14 28.81 3.10
C LEU A 402 15.35 27.93 3.41
N THR A 403 16.57 28.43 3.26
CA THR A 403 17.76 27.59 3.49
C THR A 403 17.92 27.19 4.95
N ASP A 404 17.56 28.09 5.88
CA ASP A 404 17.52 27.80 7.31
C ASP A 404 16.41 26.78 7.62
N TYR A 405 15.24 26.90 6.99
CA TYR A 405 14.12 25.97 7.19
C TYR A 405 14.52 24.53 6.90
N PHE A 406 15.27 24.30 5.81
CA PHE A 406 15.71 22.96 5.36
C PHE A 406 16.97 22.43 6.05
N THR A 407 17.49 23.11 7.07
CA THR A 407 18.60 22.59 7.89
C THR A 407 18.06 21.80 9.08
N GLY A 408 18.62 20.60 9.32
CA GLY A 408 18.23 19.71 10.42
C GLY A 408 17.79 18.32 9.98
N ASN A 409 17.11 17.60 10.87
CA ASN A 409 16.64 16.23 10.64
C ASN A 409 15.18 16.21 10.16
N PHE A 410 14.90 15.46 9.10
CA PHE A 410 13.58 15.37 8.51
C PHE A 410 13.14 13.93 8.31
N ALA A 411 11.91 13.61 8.71
CA ALA A 411 11.20 12.42 8.28
C ALA A 411 10.51 12.67 6.93
N MET A 412 10.54 11.67 6.05
CA MET A 412 9.75 11.69 4.81
C MET A 412 8.32 11.24 5.09
N LYS A 413 7.34 11.96 4.55
CA LYS A 413 5.92 11.65 4.74
C LYS A 413 5.11 11.77 3.45
N TYR A 414 4.05 10.98 3.36
CA TYR A 414 2.97 11.22 2.41
C TYR A 414 1.97 12.22 2.99
N PHE A 415 1.45 13.06 2.11
CA PHE A 415 0.38 14.02 2.36
C PHE A 415 -0.68 13.82 1.29
N TYR A 416 -1.92 14.22 1.59
CA TYR A 416 -3.05 13.97 0.70
C TYR A 416 -3.83 15.27 0.49
N GLY A 417 -4.34 15.46 -0.72
CA GLY A 417 -5.36 16.49 -0.96
C GLY A 417 -6.58 16.28 -0.05
N SER A 418 -7.39 17.32 0.14
CA SER A 418 -8.57 17.27 1.03
C SER A 418 -9.58 16.19 0.62
N ASP A 419 -9.71 15.92 -0.67
CA ASP A 419 -10.52 14.86 -1.25
C ASP A 419 -9.77 13.53 -1.39
N ALA A 420 -8.49 13.48 -1.02
CA ALA A 420 -7.55 12.39 -1.24
C ALA A 420 -7.50 11.88 -2.70
N ALA A 421 -7.69 12.76 -3.68
CA ALA A 421 -7.48 12.41 -5.09
C ALA A 421 -6.01 12.47 -5.52
N VAL A 422 -5.20 13.24 -4.80
CA VAL A 422 -3.77 13.43 -5.08
C VAL A 422 -2.94 13.08 -3.85
N GLU A 423 -1.92 12.25 -4.05
CA GLU A 423 -0.86 11.97 -3.09
C GLU A 423 0.35 12.88 -3.35
N PHE A 424 0.84 13.49 -2.28
CA PHE A 424 2.04 14.31 -2.25
C PHE A 424 3.08 13.66 -1.35
N GLY A 425 4.35 13.98 -1.58
CA GLY A 425 5.43 13.63 -0.68
C GLY A 425 6.06 14.88 -0.10
N GLY A 426 6.61 14.76 1.10
CA GLY A 426 7.18 15.91 1.78
C GLY A 426 8.12 15.55 2.90
N VAL A 427 8.62 16.60 3.54
CA VAL A 427 9.49 16.54 4.69
C VAL A 427 8.77 17.10 5.91
N GLN A 428 8.96 16.46 7.06
CA GLN A 428 8.56 16.96 8.37
C GLN A 428 9.77 16.96 9.29
N LYS A 429 10.00 18.03 10.06
CA LYS A 429 11.08 18.06 11.04
C LYS A 429 10.90 16.94 12.06
N ALA A 430 11.97 16.18 12.32
CA ALA A 430 11.90 14.97 13.14
C ALA A 430 11.52 15.26 14.60
N ASP A 431 11.88 16.45 15.10
CA ASP A 431 11.61 16.94 16.45
C ASP A 431 10.37 17.85 16.53
N ASP A 432 9.70 18.14 15.41
CA ASP A 432 8.60 19.08 15.35
C ASP A 432 7.57 18.71 14.27
N ALA A 433 6.50 18.03 14.71
CA ALA A 433 5.41 17.61 13.83
C ALA A 433 4.64 18.78 13.20
N THR A 434 4.75 20.00 13.77
CA THR A 434 4.10 21.21 13.23
C THR A 434 4.92 21.89 12.14
N SER A 435 6.15 21.44 11.86
CA SER A 435 7.02 21.99 10.82
C SER A 435 7.16 20.98 9.67
N PHE A 436 6.39 21.20 8.60
CA PHE A 436 6.43 20.35 7.41
C PHE A 436 6.13 21.11 6.11
N THR A 437 6.58 20.54 5.00
CA THR A 437 6.20 20.98 3.66
C THR A 437 6.17 19.80 2.71
N PHE A 438 5.35 19.88 1.68
CA PHE A 438 5.12 18.80 0.72
C PHE A 438 4.80 19.32 -0.66
N GLY A 439 4.91 18.43 -1.64
CA GLY A 439 4.69 18.74 -3.03
C GLY A 439 4.57 17.50 -3.90
N ILE A 440 4.56 17.73 -5.20
CA ILE A 440 4.42 16.67 -6.21
C ILE A 440 5.69 15.83 -6.19
N LEU A 441 5.53 14.52 -6.05
CA LEU A 441 6.62 13.56 -6.16
C LEU A 441 6.96 13.32 -7.64
N ASN A 442 8.25 13.29 -7.96
CA ASN A 442 8.73 12.97 -9.31
C ASN A 442 9.59 11.70 -9.30
N LEU A 443 9.43 10.87 -10.32
CA LEU A 443 10.19 9.63 -10.54
C LEU A 443 11.67 9.90 -10.80
#